data_AF-A0A0C9SBZ6-F1
#
_entry.id   AF-A0A0C9SBZ6-F1
#
_cell.length_a   1.000
_cell.length_b   1.000
_cell.length_c   1.000
_cell.angle_alpha   90.00
_cell.angle_beta   90.00
_cell.angle_gamma   90.00
#
_symmetry.space_group_name_H-M   'P 1'
#
loop_
_entity.id
_entity.type
_entity.pdbx_description
1 polymer ?
#
loop_
_entity_poly.entity_id
_entity_poly.type
_entity_poly.pdbx_seq_one_letter_code
_entity_poly.pdbx_strand_id
1 'polypeptide(L)'
;TGTCSNGKAPKLRFTYDFRTEKCDQFWEASCGKKIINSFDNYTQCMTACNPNSRCLKTPTKTVGGWFATSYVFDVSTMKCIKKKSFIPPSTGPDYNRFKERYQCEKICKPHLEQVVRG
;
A
#
# COMPACT_ATOMS: atom_id res chain seq x y z
N THR A 1 4.19 11.25 -30.62
CA THR A 1 3.23 10.88 -29.56
C THR A 1 2.42 9.70 -30.05
N GLY A 2 2.78 8.47 -29.65
CA GLY A 2 2.11 7.26 -30.13
C GLY A 2 0.80 7.04 -29.37
N THR A 3 -0.31 7.53 -29.90
CA THR A 3 -1.64 7.21 -29.40
C THR A 3 -1.99 5.79 -29.79
N CYS A 4 -2.27 4.98 -28.79
CA CYS A 4 -2.60 3.58 -28.97
C CYS A 4 -3.98 3.41 -29.62
N SER A 5 -3.99 2.97 -30.88
CA SER A 5 -5.13 2.95 -31.79
C SER A 5 -6.24 1.93 -31.45
N ASN A 6 -6.18 1.25 -30.30
CA ASN A 6 -7.10 0.17 -29.92
C ASN A 6 -8.30 0.63 -29.08
N GLY A 7 -8.58 1.92 -28.96
CA GLY A 7 -9.80 2.47 -28.35
C GLY A 7 -10.02 2.14 -26.86
N LYS A 8 -9.10 1.44 -26.20
CA LYS A 8 -9.19 1.12 -24.77
C LYS A 8 -8.57 2.25 -23.96
N ALA A 9 -9.37 2.88 -23.10
CA ALA A 9 -8.90 3.87 -22.14
C ALA A 9 -7.75 3.30 -21.28
N PRO A 10 -6.76 4.13 -20.88
CA PRO A 10 -5.75 3.71 -19.92
C PRO A 10 -6.43 3.30 -18.61
N LYS A 11 -5.86 2.31 -17.92
CA LYS A 11 -6.40 1.79 -16.67
C LYS A 11 -5.39 2.00 -15.55
N LEU A 12 -5.90 2.39 -14.38
CA LEU A 12 -5.07 2.43 -13.18
C LEU A 12 -4.76 1.01 -12.72
N ARG A 13 -3.47 0.75 -12.55
CA ARG A 13 -2.91 -0.51 -12.08
C ARG A 13 -1.87 -0.25 -11.00
N PHE A 14 -1.49 -1.28 -10.28
CA PHE A 14 -0.38 -1.24 -9.32
C PHE A 14 0.87 -1.87 -9.92
N THR A 15 2.02 -1.24 -9.68
CA THR A 15 3.35 -1.73 -10.07
C THR A 15 4.25 -1.74 -8.85
N TYR A 16 5.10 -2.75 -8.72
CA TYR A 16 6.06 -2.83 -7.64
C TYR A 16 7.33 -2.05 -7.98
N ASP A 17 7.72 -1.12 -7.12
CA ASP A 17 9.00 -0.44 -7.17
C ASP A 17 9.98 -1.07 -6.17
N PHE A 18 11.02 -1.71 -6.71
CA PHE A 18 12.08 -2.35 -5.93
C PHE A 18 12.95 -1.35 -5.14
N ARG A 19 12.97 -0.07 -5.50
CA ARG A 19 13.76 0.96 -4.80
C ARG A 19 13.08 1.41 -3.51
N THR A 20 11.75 1.53 -3.56
CA THR A 20 10.93 1.92 -2.41
C THR A 20 10.30 0.74 -1.68
N GLU A 21 10.42 -0.46 -2.25
CA GLU A 21 9.86 -1.74 -1.81
C GLU A 21 8.33 -1.73 -1.65
N LYS A 22 7.65 -0.95 -2.49
CA LYS A 22 6.20 -0.70 -2.44
C LYS A 22 5.52 -0.90 -3.77
N CYS A 23 4.20 -1.03 -3.72
CA CYS A 23 3.34 -1.05 -4.89
C CYS A 23 2.69 0.29 -5.11
N ASP A 24 3.14 1.05 -6.10
CA ASP A 24 2.57 2.34 -6.46
C ASP A 24 1.58 2.20 -7.62
N GLN A 25 0.67 3.17 -7.74
CA GLN A 25 -0.31 3.19 -8.80
C GLN A 25 0.27 3.85 -10.05
N PHE A 26 -0.10 3.37 -11.24
CA PHE A 26 0.30 3.97 -12.50
C PHE A 26 -0.79 3.79 -13.56
N TRP A 27 -0.74 4.62 -14.61
CA TRP A 27 -1.60 4.48 -15.77
C TRP A 27 -1.01 3.47 -16.75
N GLU A 28 -1.60 2.28 -16.81
CA GLU A 28 -1.29 1.29 -17.81
C GLU A 28 -1.99 1.66 -19.13
N ALA A 29 -1.18 1.91 -20.17
CA ALA A 29 -1.70 2.07 -21.52
C ALA A 29 -2.21 0.71 -22.04
N SER A 30 -3.43 0.69 -22.56
CA SER A 30 -4.13 -0.54 -22.98
C SER A 30 -3.62 -1.14 -24.31
N CYS A 31 -2.40 -0.80 -24.71
CA CYS A 31 -1.79 -1.21 -25.97
C CYS A 31 -0.57 -2.07 -25.75
N GLY A 32 -0.67 -3.29 -26.24
CA GLY A 32 0.44 -4.21 -26.32
C GLY A 32 0.35 -5.36 -25.34
N LYS A 33 1.51 -5.95 -25.09
CA LYS A 33 1.66 -7.18 -24.30
C LYS A 33 1.37 -6.89 -22.83
N LYS A 34 0.89 -7.92 -22.13
CA LYS A 34 0.69 -7.89 -20.67
C LYS A 34 1.98 -7.43 -19.98
N ILE A 35 1.91 -6.35 -19.20
CA ILE A 35 3.01 -5.94 -18.33
C ILE A 35 3.03 -6.91 -17.14
N ILE A 36 4.19 -7.51 -16.88
CA ILE A 36 4.33 -8.53 -15.83
C ILE A 36 4.18 -7.91 -14.43
N ASN A 37 4.77 -6.72 -14.22
CA ASN A 37 4.70 -5.97 -12.97
C ASN A 37 3.47 -5.04 -12.94
N SER A 38 2.30 -5.59 -13.25
CA SER A 38 1.04 -4.84 -13.36
C SER A 38 -0.10 -5.63 -12.74
N PHE A 39 -0.69 -5.07 -11.69
CA PHE A 39 -1.65 -5.74 -10.82
C PHE A 39 -2.93 -4.92 -10.67
N ASP A 40 -4.04 -5.60 -10.38
CA ASP A 40 -5.36 -4.97 -10.24
C ASP A 40 -5.53 -4.25 -8.92
N ASN A 41 -4.89 -4.74 -7.86
CA ASN A 41 -4.98 -4.17 -6.54
C ASN A 41 -3.65 -4.22 -5.79
N TYR A 42 -3.54 -3.33 -4.82
CA TYR A 42 -2.35 -3.18 -3.97
C TYR A 42 -2.00 -4.49 -3.25
N THR A 43 -2.98 -5.19 -2.69
CA THR A 43 -2.77 -6.45 -1.97
C THR A 43 -2.13 -7.51 -2.86
N GLN A 44 -2.63 -7.71 -4.08
CA GLN A 44 -2.06 -8.64 -5.06
C GLN A 44 -0.63 -8.28 -5.40
N CYS A 45 -0.36 -7.01 -5.70
CA CYS A 45 0.99 -6.54 -6.01
C CYS A 45 1.97 -6.81 -4.85
N MET A 46 1.59 -6.42 -3.63
CA MET A 46 2.44 -6.62 -2.46
C MET A 46 2.62 -8.10 -2.15
N THR A 47 1.59 -8.93 -2.33
CA THR A 47 1.68 -10.38 -2.07
C THR A 47 2.59 -11.06 -3.09
N ALA A 48 2.57 -10.62 -4.35
CA ALA A 48 3.40 -11.18 -5.41
C ALA A 48 4.87 -10.75 -5.28
N CYS A 49 5.13 -9.47 -4.94
CA CYS A 49 6.47 -8.89 -5.00
C CYS A 49 7.15 -8.70 -3.63
N ASN A 50 6.39 -8.56 -2.56
CA ASN A 50 6.90 -8.40 -1.19
C ASN A 50 5.99 -9.08 -0.14
N PRO A 51 5.81 -10.42 -0.20
CA PRO A 51 4.88 -11.15 0.66
C PRO A 51 5.21 -11.04 2.15
N ASN A 52 6.49 -10.82 2.47
CA ASN A 52 6.98 -10.65 3.84
C ASN A 52 6.85 -9.22 4.36
N SER A 53 6.31 -8.30 3.56
CA SER A 53 6.12 -6.91 3.97
C SER A 53 5.32 -6.83 5.25
N ARG A 54 5.86 -6.09 6.22
CA ARG A 54 5.14 -5.77 7.46
C ARG A 54 3.81 -5.05 7.23
N CYS A 55 3.60 -4.44 6.06
CA CYS A 55 2.35 -3.77 5.70
C CYS A 55 1.20 -4.76 5.40
N LEU A 56 1.52 -6.02 5.08
CA LEU A 56 0.54 -7.09 4.86
C LEU A 56 0.17 -7.83 6.15
N LYS A 57 0.98 -7.71 7.21
CA LYS A 57 0.75 -8.44 8.46
C LYS A 57 -0.52 -7.95 9.16
N THR A 58 -1.26 -8.89 9.73
CA THR A 58 -2.41 -8.55 10.57
C THR A 58 -1.93 -7.86 11.85
N PRO A 59 -2.46 -6.68 12.19
CA PRO A 59 -2.09 -5.99 13.42
C PRO A 59 -2.49 -6.81 14.64
N THR A 60 -1.55 -7.05 15.55
CA THR A 60 -1.84 -7.72 16.83
C THR A 60 -2.80 -6.88 17.67
N LYS A 61 -3.77 -7.57 18.31
CA LYS A 61 -4.69 -6.96 19.29
C LYS A 61 -3.93 -6.76 20.61
N THR A 62 -4.11 -5.60 21.23
CA THR A 62 -3.55 -5.28 22.56
C THR A 62 -4.67 -5.03 23.56
N VAL A 63 -4.63 -5.66 24.74
CA VAL A 63 -5.68 -5.64 25.79
C VAL A 63 -5.07 -5.32 27.16
N GLY A 64 -5.43 -4.21 27.84
CA GLY A 64 -5.00 -3.84 29.22
C GLY A 64 -4.33 -2.44 29.34
N GLY A 65 -4.40 -1.71 30.48
CA GLY A 65 -4.41 -0.22 30.63
C GLY A 65 -3.17 0.72 30.48
N TRP A 66 -3.51 2.02 30.29
CA TRP A 66 -2.80 3.30 29.96
C TRP A 66 -2.60 3.67 28.46
N PHE A 67 -3.28 4.74 28.01
CA PHE A 67 -3.47 5.12 26.60
C PHE A 67 -2.19 5.42 25.79
N ALA A 68 -1.78 4.49 24.93
CA ALA A 68 -0.77 4.72 23.89
C ALA A 68 -1.42 4.91 22.51
N THR A 69 -0.95 5.91 21.75
CA THR A 69 -1.33 6.10 20.34
C THR A 69 -0.32 5.41 19.43
N SER A 70 -0.83 4.69 18.43
CA SER A 70 -0.03 4.09 17.35
C SER A 70 -0.78 4.14 16.03
N TYR A 71 -0.13 3.75 14.94
CA TYR A 71 -0.68 3.75 13.59
C TYR A 71 -0.49 2.38 12.96
N VAL A 72 -1.52 1.88 12.31
CA VAL A 72 -1.54 0.58 11.64
C VAL A 72 -1.92 0.81 10.18
N PHE A 73 -1.20 0.19 9.26
CA PHE A 73 -1.57 0.26 7.85
C PHE A 73 -2.70 -0.73 7.55
N ASP A 74 -3.79 -0.22 6.99
CA ASP A 74 -4.91 -1.02 6.50
C ASP A 74 -4.76 -1.20 4.99
N VAL A 75 -4.47 -2.44 4.59
CA VAL A 75 -4.19 -2.79 3.19
C VAL A 75 -5.42 -2.64 2.28
N SER A 76 -6.62 -2.84 2.82
CA SER A 76 -7.88 -2.76 2.06
C SER A 76 -8.23 -1.31 1.72
N THR A 77 -7.91 -0.38 2.62
CA THR A 77 -8.17 1.05 2.43
C THR A 77 -6.94 1.86 1.98
N MET A 78 -5.76 1.24 2.01
CA MET A 78 -4.45 1.87 1.76
C MET A 78 -4.19 3.08 2.67
N LYS A 79 -4.68 3.03 3.92
CA LYS A 79 -4.60 4.13 4.88
C LYS A 79 -3.90 3.72 6.17
N CYS A 80 -3.17 4.67 6.75
CA CYS A 80 -2.63 4.54 8.10
C CYS A 80 -3.69 4.94 9.12
N ILE A 81 -4.26 3.95 9.81
CA ILE A 81 -5.33 4.14 10.78
C ILE A 81 -4.72 4.36 12.16
N LYS A 82 -5.14 5.44 12.84
CA LYS A 82 -4.79 5.70 14.24
C LYS A 82 -5.46 4.65 15.12
N LYS A 83 -4.67 3.91 15.89
CA LYS A 83 -5.13 2.96 16.90
C LYS A 83 -4.70 3.46 18.27
N LYS A 84 -5.68 3.62 19.14
CA LYS A 84 -5.45 3.78 20.56
C LYS A 84 -5.43 2.38 21.16
N SER A 85 -4.32 2.06 21.80
CA SER A 85 -4.13 0.80 22.48
C SER A 85 -3.99 1.08 23.96
N PHE A 86 -4.56 0.21 24.77
CA PHE A 86 -4.42 0.31 26.20
C PHE A 86 -3.02 -0.15 26.67
N ILE A 87 -2.33 -1.04 25.91
CA ILE A 87 -0.92 -1.46 26.17
C ILE A 87 -0.01 -0.78 25.15
N PRO A 88 1.24 -0.40 25.49
CA PRO A 88 2.31 -0.16 24.52
C PRO A 88 2.37 -1.30 23.51
N PRO A 89 1.94 -1.09 22.27
CA PRO A 89 1.83 -2.20 21.36
C PRO A 89 3.22 -2.59 20.87
N SER A 90 3.45 -3.87 20.59
CA SER A 90 4.67 -4.31 19.93
C SER A 90 4.81 -3.54 18.62
N THR A 91 5.88 -2.74 18.54
CA THR A 91 6.27 -1.97 17.36
C THR A 91 7.63 -2.46 16.92
N GLY A 92 7.92 -2.35 15.64
CA GLY A 92 9.18 -2.84 15.09
C GLY A 92 9.01 -3.39 13.67
N PRO A 93 10.11 -3.77 13.02
CA PRO A 93 10.10 -4.23 11.62
C PRO A 93 9.16 -5.41 11.41
N ASP A 94 8.90 -6.22 12.44
CA ASP A 94 8.04 -7.40 12.32
C ASP A 94 6.54 -7.13 12.47
N TYR A 95 6.14 -5.91 12.83
CA TYR A 95 4.75 -5.58 13.14
C TYR A 95 4.18 -4.57 12.15
N ASN A 96 2.94 -4.77 11.71
CA ASN A 96 2.16 -3.74 11.00
C ASN A 96 1.70 -2.64 11.98
N ARG A 97 2.65 -1.97 12.62
CA ARG A 97 2.37 -0.94 13.62
C ARG A 97 3.55 0.01 13.82
N PHE A 98 3.22 1.29 13.83
CA PHE A 98 4.16 2.41 13.86
C PHE A 98 3.82 3.36 15.01
N LYS A 99 4.84 3.96 15.61
CA LYS A 99 4.64 4.99 16.66
C LYS A 99 4.08 6.28 16.07
N GLU A 100 4.57 6.65 14.90
CA GLU A 100 4.21 7.89 14.21
C GLU A 100 3.49 7.61 12.89
N ARG A 101 2.57 8.52 12.53
CA ARG A 101 1.82 8.44 11.28
C ARG A 101 2.74 8.53 10.06
N TYR A 102 3.69 9.46 10.09
CA TYR A 102 4.63 9.69 9.00
C TYR A 102 5.41 8.42 8.63
N GLN A 103 5.87 7.66 9.63
CA GLN A 103 6.58 6.41 9.39
C GLN A 103 5.69 5.36 8.71
N CYS A 104 4.44 5.24 9.15
CA CYS A 104 3.46 4.35 8.50
C CYS A 104 3.23 4.76 7.05
N GLU A 105 3.01 6.05 6.78
CA GLU A 105 2.76 6.54 5.42
C GLU A 105 4.00 6.38 4.53
N LYS A 106 5.17 6.73 5.04
CA LYS A 106 6.44 6.59 4.32
C LYS A 106 6.75 5.14 3.97
N ILE A 107 6.40 4.17 4.81
CA ILE A 107 6.78 2.76 4.60
C ILE A 107 5.71 1.99 3.83
N CYS A 108 4.42 2.20 4.15
CA CYS A 108 3.35 1.35 3.64
C CYS A 108 2.38 2.02 2.68
N LYS A 109 2.27 3.35 2.68
CA LYS A 109 1.26 4.00 1.85
C LYS A 109 1.78 4.08 0.40
N PRO A 110 0.99 3.58 -0.58
CA PRO A 110 1.33 3.71 -1.98
C PRO A 110 1.18 5.16 -2.45
N HIS A 111 1.95 5.52 -3.48
CA HIS A 111 1.64 6.67 -4.30
C HIS A 111 0.42 6.35 -5.17
N LEU A 112 -0.64 7.13 -5.02
CA LEU A 112 -1.87 6.97 -5.80
C LEU A 112 -1.96 8.10 -6.81
N GLU A 113 -2.08 7.74 -8.08
CA GLU A 113 -2.29 8.69 -9.17
C GLU A 113 -3.65 9.36 -9.00
N GLN A 114 -3.69 10.69 -9.13
CA GLN A 114 -4.95 11.42 -9.10
C GLN A 114 -5.69 11.18 -10.41
N VAL A 115 -6.92 10.66 -10.34
CA VAL A 115 -7.82 10.68 -11.49
C VAL A 115 -8.30 12.12 -11.65
N VAL A 116 -7.58 12.92 -12.42
CA VAL A 116 -8.09 14.21 -12.89
C VAL A 116 -9.23 13.90 -13.86
N ARG A 117 -10.47 13.95 -13.36
CA ARG A 117 -11.66 13.98 -14.22
C ARG A 117 -11.76 15.40 -14.76
N GLY A 118 -11.29 15.59 -16.00
CA GLY A 118 -11.60 16.77 -16.80
C GLY A 118 -13.05 16.78 -17.24
#